data_AF-A0A4R8WEM5-F1
#
_entry.id   AF-A0A4R8WEM5-F1
#
_cell.length_a   1.000
_cell.length_b   1.000
_cell.length_c   1.000
_cell.angle_alpha   90.00
_cell.angle_beta   90.00
_cell.angle_gamma   90.00
#
_symmetry.space_group_name_H-M   'P 1'
#
loop_
_entity.id
_entity.type
_entity.pdbx_description
1 polymer ?
#
loop_
_entity_poly.entity_id
_entity_poly.type
_entity_poly.pdbx_seq_one_letter_code
_entity_poly.pdbx_strand_id
1 'polypeptide(L)'
;MDNPVAFAVALASVVAVLYVAAIAYAIAQIARTRDLFEVEKALWMIAIVFAPLLGALVWYFAGPHPFGVAESPATKPASRPS
;
A
#
# COMPACT_ATOMS: atom_id res chain seq x y z
N MET A 1 -6.70 21.71 8.33
CA MET A 1 -6.28 20.29 8.25
C MET A 1 -4.81 20.24 8.62
N ASP A 2 -4.53 20.19 9.93
CA ASP A 2 -3.20 20.55 10.47
C ASP A 2 -2.54 19.31 11.09
N ASN A 3 -3.23 18.17 11.02
CA ASN A 3 -2.76 16.89 11.47
C ASN A 3 -2.55 15.96 10.26
N PRO A 4 -1.31 15.85 9.73
CA PRO A 4 -1.02 14.99 8.58
C PRO A 4 -1.33 13.52 8.87
N VAL A 5 -1.30 13.10 10.14
CA VAL A 5 -1.63 11.72 10.54
C VAL A 5 -3.12 11.46 10.38
N ALA A 6 -4.00 12.40 10.79
CA ALA A 6 -5.44 12.24 10.64
C ALA A 6 -5.85 12.12 9.16
N PHE A 7 -5.21 12.91 8.28
CA PHE A 7 -5.41 12.80 6.84
C PHE A 7 -4.92 11.45 6.29
N ALA A 8 -3.73 10.99 6.71
CA ALA A 8 -3.19 9.70 6.31
C ALA A 8 -4.10 8.53 6.73
N VAL A 9 -4.62 8.57 7.97
CA VAL A 9 -5.56 7.56 8.47
C VAL A 9 -6.86 7.59 7.69
N ALA A 10 -7.44 8.76 7.43
CA ALA A 10 -8.66 8.89 6.63
C ALA A 10 -8.47 8.32 5.22
N LEU A 11 -7.36 8.66 4.55
CA LEU A 11 -7.05 8.14 3.23
C LEU A 11 -6.83 6.62 3.25
N ALA A 12 -6.05 6.10 4.20
CA ALA A 12 -5.82 4.66 4.37
C ALA A 12 -7.13 3.89 4.59
N SER A 13 -8.05 4.47 5.38
CA SER A 13 -9.37 3.91 5.63
C SER A 13 -10.19 3.78 4.34
N VAL A 14 -10.22 4.84 3.54
CA VAL A 14 -10.93 4.85 2.24
C VAL A 14 -10.32 3.81 1.30
N VAL A 15 -9.00 3.76 1.20
CA VAL A 15 -8.29 2.78 0.36
C VAL A 15 -8.61 1.35 0.81
N ALA A 16 -8.59 1.08 2.12
CA ALA A 16 -8.92 -0.24 2.66
C ALA A 16 -10.36 -0.67 2.30
N VAL A 17 -11.33 0.24 2.43
CA VAL A 17 -12.73 -0.04 2.06
C VAL A 17 -12.88 -0.29 0.56
N LEU A 18 -12.27 0.55 -0.28
CA LEU A 18 -12.28 0.37 -1.73
C LEU A 18 -11.62 -0.95 -2.14
N TYR A 19 -10.54 -1.33 -1.46
CA TYR A 19 -9.83 -2.58 -1.70
C TYR A 19 -10.71 -3.80 -1.40
N VAL A 20 -11.39 -3.82 -0.26
CA VAL A 20 -12.36 -4.88 0.09
C VAL A 20 -13.53 -4.91 -0.89
N ALA A 21 -14.06 -3.73 -1.27
CA ALA A 21 -15.14 -3.62 -2.24
C ALA A 21 -14.71 -4.15 -3.63
N ALA A 22 -13.47 -3.89 -4.06
CA ALA A 22 -12.93 -4.39 -5.32
C ALA A 22 -12.82 -5.93 -5.33
N ILE A 23 -12.37 -6.54 -4.22
CA ILE A 23 -12.36 -8.02 -4.09
C ILE A 23 -13.78 -8.57 -4.17
N ALA A 24 -14.72 -8.03 -3.40
CA ALA A 24 -16.11 -8.48 -3.39
C ALA A 24 -16.78 -8.31 -4.77
N TYR A 25 -16.54 -7.17 -5.42
CA TYR A 25 -17.02 -6.90 -6.78
C TYR A 25 -16.45 -7.92 -7.77
N ALA A 26 -15.15 -8.22 -7.69
CA ALA A 26 -14.53 -9.18 -8.59
C ALA A 26 -15.06 -10.61 -8.39
N ILE A 27 -15.29 -11.04 -7.14
CA ILE A 27 -15.98 -12.32 -6.84
C ILE A 27 -17.39 -12.32 -7.43
N ALA A 28 -18.17 -11.24 -7.23
CA ALA A 28 -19.52 -11.12 -7.77
C ALA A 28 -19.54 -11.10 -9.31
N GLN A 29 -18.56 -10.45 -9.95
CA GLN A 29 -18.36 -10.41 -11.40
C GLN A 29 -18.10 -11.83 -11.94
N ILE A 30 -17.16 -12.56 -11.34
CA ILE A 30 -16.84 -13.96 -11.69
C ILE A 30 -18.08 -14.85 -11.51
N ALA A 31 -18.78 -14.72 -10.38
CA ALA A 31 -19.98 -15.51 -10.10
C ALA A 31 -21.12 -15.23 -11.10
N ARG A 32 -21.25 -13.98 -11.56
CA ARG A 32 -22.33 -13.54 -12.45
C ARG A 32 -22.05 -13.85 -13.93
N THR A 33 -20.79 -14.00 -14.33
CA THR A 33 -20.45 -14.35 -15.71
C THR A 33 -20.62 -15.85 -15.97
N ARG A 34 -21.60 -16.19 -16.81
CA ARG A 34 -21.96 -17.57 -17.22
C ARG A 34 -21.18 -18.09 -18.45
N ASP A 35 -20.41 -17.22 -19.11
CA ASP A 35 -19.70 -17.50 -20.37
C ASP A 35 -18.18 -17.68 -20.23
N LEU A 36 -17.62 -17.55 -19.02
CA LEU A 36 -16.19 -17.75 -18.80
C LEU A 36 -15.88 -19.23 -18.60
N PHE A 37 -14.95 -19.76 -19.41
CA PHE A 37 -14.36 -21.09 -19.23
C PHE A 37 -13.81 -21.22 -17.80
N GLU A 38 -14.00 -22.37 -17.15
CA GLU A 38 -13.63 -22.61 -15.75
C GLU A 38 -12.20 -22.16 -15.38
N VAL A 39 -11.27 -22.27 -16.35
CA VAL A 39 -9.87 -21.85 -16.21
C VAL A 39 -9.71 -20.34 -16.05
N GLU A 40 -10.53 -19.54 -16.72
CA GLU A 40 -10.44 -18.08 -16.66
C GLU A 40 -11.01 -17.52 -15.34
N LYS A 41 -12.05 -18.16 -14.79
CA LYS A 41 -12.51 -17.89 -13.42
C LYS A 41 -11.42 -18.17 -12.40
N ALA A 42 -10.73 -19.29 -12.53
CA ALA A 42 -9.63 -19.67 -11.64
C ALA A 42 -8.46 -18.68 -11.73
N LEU A 43 -8.06 -18.27 -12.94
CA LEU A 43 -7.02 -17.26 -13.16
C LEU A 43 -7.37 -15.91 -12.54
N TRP A 44 -8.62 -15.46 -12.68
CA TRP A 44 -9.07 -14.21 -12.06
C TRP A 44 -9.07 -14.28 -10.54
N MET A 45 -9.51 -15.40 -9.97
CA MET A 45 -9.49 -15.62 -8.52
C MET A 45 -8.06 -15.60 -7.98
N ILE A 46 -7.12 -16.26 -8.67
CA ILE A 46 -5.69 -16.25 -8.36
C ILE A 46 -5.12 -14.83 -8.50
N ALA A 47 -5.44 -14.11 -9.58
CA ALA A 47 -4.94 -12.77 -9.80
C ALA A 47 -5.40 -11.79 -8.69
N ILE A 48 -6.64 -11.89 -8.22
CA ILE A 48 -7.16 -11.04 -7.12
C ILE A 48 -6.43 -11.32 -5.81
N VAL A 49 -6.14 -12.59 -5.52
CA VAL A 49 -5.42 -12.99 -4.30
C VAL A 49 -3.94 -12.61 -4.38
N PHE A 50 -3.29 -12.79 -5.54
CA PHE A 50 -1.86 -12.55 -5.69
C PHE A 50 -1.50 -11.08 -6.00
N ALA A 51 -2.40 -10.31 -6.62
CA ALA A 51 -2.19 -8.88 -6.87
C ALA A 51 -1.79 -8.07 -5.62
N PRO A 52 -2.44 -8.20 -4.45
CA PRO A 52 -1.98 -7.50 -3.24
C PRO A 52 -0.62 -7.98 -2.74
N LEU A 53 -0.34 -9.28 -2.84
CA LEU A 53 0.97 -9.82 -2.47
C LEU A 53 2.07 -9.24 -3.37
N LEU A 54 1.83 -9.19 -4.69
CA LEU A 54 2.75 -8.57 -5.64
C LEU A 54 2.86 -7.06 -5.41
N GLY A 55 1.77 -6.37 -5.13
CA GLY A 55 1.77 -4.94 -4.80
C GLY A 55 2.55 -4.63 -3.53
N ALA A 56 2.36 -5.43 -2.48
CA ALA A 56 3.13 -5.34 -1.24
C ALA A 56 4.60 -5.67 -1.46
N LEU A 57 4.90 -6.67 -2.30
CA LEU A 57 6.28 -7.06 -2.62
C LEU A 57 7.00 -5.97 -3.41
N VAL A 58 6.35 -5.41 -4.44
CA VAL A 58 6.86 -4.26 -5.19
C VAL A 58 7.06 -3.07 -4.26
N TRP A 59 6.13 -2.80 -3.35
CA TRP A 59 6.27 -1.73 -2.37
C TRP A 59 7.38 -1.99 -1.34
N TYR A 60 7.62 -3.24 -0.96
CA TYR A 60 8.73 -3.59 -0.08
C TYR A 60 10.08 -3.29 -0.72
N PHE A 61 10.24 -3.56 -2.03
CA PHE A 61 11.49 -3.31 -2.75
C PHE A 61 11.65 -1.87 -3.25
N ALA A 62 10.57 -1.25 -3.73
CA ALA A 62 10.57 0.09 -4.32
C ALA A 62 10.11 1.18 -3.33
N GLY A 63 9.70 0.79 -2.12
CA GLY A 63 9.21 1.70 -1.10
C GLY A 63 10.33 2.61 -0.58
N PRO A 64 10.00 3.87 -0.25
CA PRO A 64 10.96 4.77 0.36
C PRO A 64 11.43 4.17 1.68
N HIS A 65 12.75 4.03 1.86
CA HIS A 65 13.35 3.56 3.12
C HIS A 65 13.41 4.74 4.12
N PRO A 66 12.57 4.79 5.17
CA PRO A 66 12.49 5.95 6.06
C PRO A 66 13.65 6.06 7.06
N PHE A 67 14.66 5.20 7.02
CA PHE A 67 15.74 5.15 8.02
C PHE A 67 17.09 5.75 7.55
N GLY A 68 17.07 6.63 6.54
CA GLY A 68 18.26 7.30 6.01
C GLY A 68 18.61 8.64 6.67
N VAL A 69 17.90 9.07 7.72
CA VAL A 69 18.25 10.32 8.42
C VAL A 69 19.23 9.96 9.53
N ALA A 70 20.52 10.02 9.20
CA ALA A 70 21.54 10.19 10.24
C ALA A 70 21.31 11.56 10.87
N GLU A 71 20.47 11.61 11.89
CA GLU A 71 20.54 12.65 12.89
C GLU A 71 21.94 12.53 13.49
N SER A 72 22.87 13.39 13.05
CA SER A 72 24.03 13.76 13.85
C SER A 72 23.65 14.99 14.68
N PRO A 73 23.02 14.84 15.85
CA PRO A 73 23.00 15.88 16.85
C PRO A 73 24.31 15.76 17.63
N ALA A 74 25.32 16.54 17.27
CA ALA A 74 26.30 17.17 18.18
C ALA A 74 27.68 17.34 17.54
N THR A 75 27.94 18.54 17.03
CA THR A 75 29.15 19.28 17.44
C THR A 75 28.81 20.77 17.50
N LYS A 76 28.35 21.15 18.68
CA LYS A 76 28.26 22.50 19.25
C LYS A 76 29.42 23.41 18.80
N PRO A 77 29.17 24.66 18.37
CA PRO A 77 30.23 25.61 18.05
C PRO A 77 30.79 26.18 19.36
N ALA A 78 32.03 25.85 19.71
CA ALA A 78 32.70 26.47 20.84
C ALA A 78 34.23 26.45 20.68
N SER A 79 34.76 27.42 19.93
CA SER A 79 35.98 28.13 20.32
C SER A 79 36.25 29.30 19.36
N ARG A 80 35.73 30.48 19.71
CA ARG A 80 36.43 31.74 19.44
C ARG A 80 36.86 32.31 20.79
N PRO A 81 38.11 32.08 21.17
CA PRO A 81 38.99 33.16 21.63
C PRO A 81 40.35 33.03 20.91
N SER A 82 41.12 34.07 20.60
CA SER A 82 41.18 35.49 20.97
C SER A 82 41.92 36.21 19.84
#